data_AF-A0A964YJM0-F1
#
_entry.id   AF-A0A964YJM0-F1
#
_cell.length_a   1.000
_cell.length_b   1.000
_cell.length_c   1.000
_cell.angle_alpha   90.00
_cell.angle_beta   90.00
_cell.angle_gamma   90.00
#
_symmetry.space_group_name_H-M   'P 1'
#
loop_
_entity.id
_entity.type
_entity.pdbx_description
1 polymer ?
#
loop_
_entity_poly.entity_id
_entity_poly.type
_entity_poly.pdbx_seq_one_letter_code
_entity_poly.pdbx_strand_id
1 'polypeptide(L)'
;MRILTLENKFYNLETLPDEIDDLRFAILDNSNPQNVDYHYIPLIFLESFNAPALVLKIGNRNVKMPLDWQILIGEKEHGDLETLPLSSLNDRGFSAFEFNPLSSFSPSFVPIEIVDIYHDVTWYAPRLRNGQFLCVPIDDSEKPRCVYFVKEISRNCEIVDYNQVF
;
A
#
# COMPACT_ATOMS: atom_id res chain seq x y z
N MET A 1 3.76 3.61 -9.94
CA MET A 1 3.43 3.26 -8.53
C MET A 1 3.85 4.42 -7.64
N ARG A 2 3.23 4.62 -6.47
CA ARG A 2 3.58 5.71 -5.55
C ARG A 2 4.16 5.15 -4.25
N ILE A 3 5.06 5.92 -3.63
CA ILE A 3 5.67 5.60 -2.34
C ILE A 3 5.64 6.83 -1.42
N LEU A 4 5.54 6.62 -0.10
CA LEU A 4 5.69 7.67 0.89
C LEU A 4 7.15 7.82 1.30
N THR A 5 7.70 9.04 1.22
CA THR A 5 9.09 9.34 1.61
C THR A 5 9.21 9.85 3.04
N LEU A 6 10.45 9.98 3.55
CA LEU A 6 10.74 10.53 4.88
C LEU A 6 10.29 11.99 5.06
N GLU A 7 10.21 12.74 3.97
CA GLU A 7 9.73 14.12 3.94
C GLU A 7 8.19 14.21 4.03
N ASN A 8 7.51 13.09 4.24
CA ASN A 8 6.04 12.96 4.27
C ASN A 8 5.38 13.46 2.98
N LYS A 9 5.99 13.09 1.84
CA LYS A 9 5.53 13.43 0.49
C LYS A 9 5.41 12.16 -0.33
N PHE A 10 4.49 12.19 -1.30
CA PHE A 10 4.44 11.12 -2.30
C PHE A 10 5.60 11.28 -3.28
N TYR A 11 6.11 10.15 -3.74
CA TYR A 11 7.04 10.08 -4.87
C TYR A 11 6.45 9.13 -5.93
N ASN A 12 6.45 9.55 -7.19
CA ASN A 12 5.93 8.75 -8.30
C ASN A 12 7.08 7.97 -8.96
N LEU A 13 6.96 6.64 -8.94
CA LEU A 13 7.92 5.72 -9.56
C LEU A 13 7.72 5.54 -11.07
N GLU A 14 6.73 6.18 -11.70
CA GLU A 14 6.54 6.13 -13.16
C GLU A 14 7.75 6.63 -13.94
N THR A 15 8.54 7.53 -13.35
CA THR A 15 9.83 7.96 -13.88
C THR A 15 10.93 7.43 -12.98
N LEU A 16 11.83 6.63 -13.57
CA LEU A 16 13.09 6.26 -12.92
C LEU A 16 13.85 7.56 -12.60
N PRO A 17 14.17 7.85 -11.33
CA PRO A 17 15.03 8.98 -11.00
C PRO A 17 16.40 8.83 -11.67
N ASP A 18 16.93 9.95 -12.17
CA ASP A 18 18.29 10.01 -12.73
C ASP A 18 19.37 9.80 -11.64
N GLU A 19 19.07 10.14 -10.38
CA GLU A 19 19.92 9.92 -9.20
C GLU A 19 19.07 9.38 -8.03
N ILE A 20 19.44 8.22 -7.47
CA ILE A 20 18.83 7.63 -6.26
C ILE A 20 19.79 7.80 -5.07
N ASP A 21 20.13 9.04 -4.70
CA ASP A 21 20.92 9.23 -3.48
C ASP A 21 19.98 9.38 -2.26
N ASP A 22 19.95 8.32 -1.44
CA ASP A 22 19.27 8.15 -0.14
C ASP A 22 17.74 8.29 -0.12
N LEU A 23 17.06 8.02 -1.25
CA LEU A 23 15.60 7.91 -1.25
C LEU A 23 15.16 6.71 -0.40
N ARG A 24 14.33 6.94 0.61
CA ARG A 24 13.75 5.92 1.49
C ARG A 24 12.24 5.95 1.40
N PHE A 25 11.62 4.77 1.50
CA PHE A 25 10.17 4.65 1.45
C PHE A 25 9.61 3.90 2.65
N ALA A 26 8.40 4.30 3.03
CA ALA A 26 7.68 3.69 4.14
C ALA A 26 7.09 2.32 3.75
N ILE A 27 7.23 1.37 4.67
CA ILE A 27 6.53 0.09 4.68
C ILE A 27 5.90 -0.15 6.04
N LEU A 28 4.89 -1.00 6.07
CA LEU A 28 4.44 -1.70 7.27
C LEU A 28 4.96 -3.14 7.18
N ASP A 29 5.79 -3.56 8.11
CA ASP A 29 6.40 -4.89 8.11
C ASP A 29 5.61 -5.82 9.06
N ASN A 30 4.90 -6.78 8.48
CA ASN A 30 4.22 -7.88 9.19
C ASN A 30 4.86 -9.23 8.86
N SER A 31 6.14 -9.26 8.43
CA SER A 31 6.83 -10.53 8.15
C SER A 31 7.00 -11.40 9.40
N ASN A 32 6.94 -10.78 10.58
CA ASN A 32 6.74 -11.43 11.87
C ASN A 32 5.49 -10.84 12.56
N PRO A 33 4.35 -11.57 12.60
CA PRO A 33 3.10 -11.09 13.22
C PRO A 33 3.19 -10.75 14.71
N GLN A 34 4.25 -11.17 15.39
CA GLN A 34 4.52 -10.84 16.79
C GLN A 34 5.29 -9.53 16.98
N ASN A 35 5.76 -8.92 15.89
CA ASN A 35 6.56 -7.70 15.92
C ASN A 35 6.29 -6.87 14.66
N VAL A 36 5.07 -6.34 14.60
CA VAL A 36 4.62 -5.46 13.52
C VAL A 36 5.17 -4.06 13.74
N ASP A 37 5.78 -3.45 12.71
CA ASP A 37 6.32 -2.09 12.82
C ASP A 37 6.36 -1.36 11.47
N TYR A 38 6.48 -0.03 11.53
CA TYR A 38 6.70 0.81 10.36
C TYR A 38 8.20 1.04 10.14
N HIS A 39 8.65 0.87 8.90
CA HIS A 39 10.06 1.04 8.55
C HIS A 39 10.23 1.93 7.32
N TYR A 40 11.37 2.62 7.26
CA TYR A 40 11.80 3.40 6.11
C TYR A 40 13.02 2.72 5.48
N ILE A 41 12.77 1.96 4.43
CA ILE A 41 13.81 1.18 3.77
C ILE A 41 14.38 1.96 2.58
N PRO A 42 15.71 1.90 2.35
CA PRO A 42 16.34 2.56 1.22
C PRO A 42 15.85 1.93 -0.09
N LEU A 43 15.53 2.79 -1.06
CA LEU A 43 15.24 2.36 -2.42
C LEU A 43 16.55 2.06 -3.14
N ILE A 44 17.04 0.84 -3.00
CA ILE A 44 18.30 0.43 -3.64
C ILE A 44 18.04 -0.09 -5.06
N PHE A 45 16.90 -0.76 -5.26
CA PHE A 45 16.54 -1.38 -6.53
C PHE A 45 15.06 -1.16 -6.86
N LEU A 46 14.78 -0.89 -8.14
CA LEU A 46 13.44 -0.88 -8.71
C LEU A 46 13.29 -2.08 -9.65
N GLU A 47 12.21 -2.83 -9.46
CA GLU A 47 11.81 -3.89 -10.38
C GLU A 47 10.89 -3.31 -11.45
N SER A 48 11.16 -3.64 -12.72
CA SER A 48 10.30 -3.32 -13.85
C SER A 48 9.58 -4.58 -14.32
N PHE A 49 8.26 -4.52 -14.52
CA PHE A 49 7.46 -5.64 -15.03
C PHE A 49 6.21 -5.15 -15.78
N ASN A 50 5.60 -6.00 -16.59
CA ASN A 50 4.31 -5.71 -17.24
C ASN A 50 3.20 -6.52 -16.57
N ALA A 51 2.11 -5.86 -16.20
CA ALA A 51 0.93 -6.49 -15.59
C ALA A 51 -0.33 -5.63 -15.82
N PRO A 52 -1.53 -6.23 -15.86
CA PRO A 52 -2.78 -5.48 -15.92
C PRO A 52 -2.93 -4.60 -14.66
N ALA A 53 -3.57 -3.45 -14.84
CA ALA A 53 -3.84 -2.50 -13.76
C ALA A 53 -5.33 -2.50 -13.41
N LEU A 54 -5.63 -2.44 -12.12
CA LEU A 54 -6.93 -2.04 -11.61
C LEU A 54 -6.88 -0.56 -11.27
N VAL A 55 -7.92 0.18 -11.65
CA VAL A 55 -8.18 1.51 -11.11
C VAL A 55 -9.09 1.35 -9.90
N LEU A 56 -8.54 1.68 -8.75
CA LEU A 56 -9.20 1.59 -7.46
C LEU A 56 -9.67 2.99 -7.09
N LYS A 57 -10.96 3.15 -6.78
CA LYS A 57 -11.46 4.34 -6.11
C LYS A 57 -11.43 4.10 -4.61
N ILE A 58 -10.57 4.84 -3.93
CA ILE A 58 -10.31 4.75 -2.48
C ILE A 58 -10.74 6.08 -1.87
N GLY A 59 -11.87 6.06 -1.16
CA GLY A 59 -12.56 7.27 -0.74
C GLY A 59 -12.92 8.15 -1.96
N ASN A 60 -12.23 9.29 -2.09
CA ASN A 60 -12.43 10.27 -3.16
C ASN A 60 -11.24 10.34 -4.15
N ARG A 61 -10.32 9.38 -4.12
CA ARG A 61 -9.13 9.34 -4.99
C ARG A 61 -9.10 8.08 -5.83
N ASN A 62 -8.53 8.20 -7.03
CA ASN A 62 -8.29 7.06 -7.91
C ASN A 62 -6.80 6.69 -7.86
N VAL A 63 -6.52 5.40 -7.64
CA VAL A 63 -5.17 4.85 -7.57
C VAL A 63 -5.08 3.66 -8.51
N LYS A 64 -4.03 3.60 -9.34
CA LYS A 64 -3.75 2.43 -10.16
C LYS A 64 -2.85 1.47 -9.40
N MET A 65 -3.22 0.19 -9.36
CA MET A 65 -2.39 -0.88 -8.81
C MET A 65 -2.37 -2.11 -9.70
N PRO A 66 -1.29 -2.92 -9.71
CA PRO A 66 -1.27 -4.18 -10.44
C PRO A 66 -2.32 -5.15 -9.90
N LEU A 67 -2.99 -5.86 -10.81
CA LEU A 67 -4.10 -6.77 -10.47
C LEU A 67 -3.74 -7.88 -9.49
N ASP A 68 -2.49 -8.35 -9.53
CA ASP A 68 -1.98 -9.47 -8.73
C ASP A 68 -1.56 -9.07 -7.30
N TRP A 69 -1.73 -7.79 -6.93
CA TRP A 69 -1.46 -7.31 -5.58
C TRP A 69 -2.68 -7.47 -4.67
N GLN A 70 -2.43 -7.26 -3.39
CA GLN A 70 -3.41 -7.33 -2.32
C GLN A 70 -3.41 -6.02 -1.53
N ILE A 71 -4.52 -5.71 -0.87
CA ILE A 71 -4.68 -4.51 -0.04
C ILE A 71 -5.00 -4.90 1.40
N LEU A 72 -4.48 -4.12 2.35
CA LEU A 72 -4.84 -4.23 3.76
C LEU A 72 -6.18 -3.53 4.01
N ILE A 73 -7.16 -4.29 4.48
CA ILE A 73 -8.50 -3.83 4.81
C ILE A 73 -8.79 -4.01 6.31
N GLY A 74 -9.84 -3.35 6.77
CA GLY A 74 -10.37 -3.58 8.10
C GLY A 74 -11.66 -2.79 8.32
N GLU A 75 -12.22 -2.94 9.52
CA GLU A 75 -13.41 -2.22 9.94
C GLU A 75 -13.17 -1.48 11.25
N LYS A 76 -13.78 -0.30 11.40
CA LYS A 76 -13.60 0.55 12.58
C LYS A 76 -14.03 -0.12 13.89
N GLU A 77 -15.01 -1.02 13.82
CA GLU A 77 -15.68 -1.60 14.99
C GLU A 77 -15.32 -3.07 15.22
N HIS A 78 -14.54 -3.70 14.32
CA HIS A 78 -14.32 -5.14 14.36
C HIS A 78 -12.92 -5.57 13.91
N GLY A 79 -12.28 -6.39 14.74
CA GLY A 79 -11.24 -7.34 14.34
C GLY A 79 -9.85 -6.75 14.08
N ASP A 80 -8.94 -7.67 13.77
CA ASP A 80 -7.63 -7.39 13.21
C ASP A 80 -7.76 -6.98 11.74
N LEU A 81 -6.70 -6.37 11.19
CA LEU A 81 -6.66 -6.06 9.76
C LEU A 81 -6.37 -7.33 8.96
N GLU A 82 -6.92 -7.41 7.76
CA GLU A 82 -6.75 -8.57 6.89
C GLU A 82 -6.31 -8.15 5.49
N THR A 83 -5.57 -9.03 4.82
CA THR A 83 -5.22 -8.82 3.41
C THR A 83 -6.26 -9.38 2.48
N LEU A 84 -6.68 -8.56 1.52
CA LEU A 84 -7.62 -8.94 0.49
C LEU A 84 -6.96 -8.85 -0.90
N PRO A 85 -6.96 -9.93 -1.71
CA PRO A 85 -6.57 -9.84 -3.11
C PRO A 85 -7.43 -8.82 -3.85
N LEU A 86 -6.80 -7.95 -4.65
CA LEU A 86 -7.55 -6.88 -5.33
C LEU A 86 -8.62 -7.43 -6.28
N SER A 87 -8.38 -8.58 -6.90
CA SER A 87 -9.35 -9.30 -7.73
C SER A 87 -10.64 -9.73 -7.01
N SER A 88 -10.64 -9.72 -5.66
CA SER A 88 -11.77 -10.09 -4.80
C SER A 88 -12.62 -8.90 -4.34
N LEU A 89 -12.29 -7.66 -4.74
CA LEU A 89 -13.03 -6.45 -4.35
C LEU A 89 -14.44 -6.34 -4.97
N ASN A 90 -14.80 -7.19 -5.94
CA ASN A 90 -16.05 -7.11 -6.72
C ASN A 90 -17.31 -6.96 -5.83
N ASP A 91 -18.05 -5.86 -6.04
CA ASP A 91 -19.36 -5.52 -5.43
C ASP A 91 -19.49 -5.77 -3.91
N ARG A 92 -18.37 -5.78 -3.18
CA ARG A 92 -18.31 -5.94 -1.73
C ARG A 92 -17.95 -4.61 -1.09
N GLY A 93 -18.68 -4.23 -0.05
CA GLY A 93 -18.46 -2.97 0.68
C GLY A 93 -17.25 -3.03 1.61
N PHE A 94 -16.05 -3.18 1.06
CA PHE A 94 -14.80 -3.20 1.83
C PHE A 94 -14.28 -1.78 2.11
N SER A 95 -13.51 -1.64 3.19
CA SER A 95 -12.80 -0.42 3.53
C SER A 95 -11.30 -0.68 3.64
N ALA A 96 -10.50 0.12 2.95
CA ALA A 96 -9.04 0.10 3.06
C ALA A 96 -8.61 0.71 4.39
N PHE A 97 -7.60 0.11 5.03
CA PHE A 97 -6.94 0.69 6.19
C PHE A 97 -6.14 1.92 5.75
N GLU A 98 -6.50 3.08 6.29
CA GLU A 98 -5.85 4.36 6.02
C GLU A 98 -5.08 4.83 7.25
N PHE A 99 -3.76 4.92 7.13
CA PHE A 99 -2.89 5.44 8.16
C PHE A 99 -1.61 6.00 7.54
N ASN A 100 -1.21 7.20 7.95
CA ASN A 100 0.08 7.79 7.59
C ASN A 100 1.01 7.71 8.82
N PRO A 101 2.14 6.99 8.74
CA PRO A 101 3.01 6.74 9.89
C PRO A 101 3.73 7.98 10.43
N LEU A 102 3.71 9.12 9.72
CA LEU A 102 4.37 10.37 10.14
C LEU A 102 3.40 11.40 10.69
N SER A 103 2.11 11.33 10.36
CA SER A 103 1.17 12.42 10.67
C SER A 103 -0.22 11.99 11.10
N SER A 104 -0.61 10.73 10.92
CA SER A 104 -1.91 10.27 11.41
C SER A 104 -1.88 10.15 12.93
N PHE A 105 -2.87 10.74 13.59
CA PHE A 105 -3.09 10.55 15.02
C PHE A 105 -3.88 9.28 15.33
N SER A 106 -4.69 8.81 14.38
CA SER A 106 -5.46 7.57 14.47
C SER A 106 -5.71 7.03 13.06
N PRO A 107 -5.89 5.72 12.88
CA PRO A 107 -6.29 5.16 11.60
C PRO A 107 -7.73 5.54 11.25
N SER A 108 -8.02 5.48 9.97
CA SER A 108 -9.36 5.56 9.43
C SER A 108 -9.59 4.46 8.40
N PHE A 109 -10.85 4.27 8.00
CA PHE A 109 -11.23 3.21 7.08
C PHE A 109 -12.04 3.84 5.96
N VAL A 110 -11.54 3.73 4.74
CA VAL A 110 -12.11 4.41 3.57
C VAL A 110 -12.63 3.39 2.56
N PRO A 111 -13.83 3.60 1.99
CA PRO A 111 -14.40 2.67 1.01
C PRO A 111 -13.45 2.46 -0.17
N ILE A 112 -13.36 1.22 -0.64
CA ILE A 112 -12.60 0.85 -1.83
C ILE A 112 -13.47 0.09 -2.83
N GLU A 113 -13.37 0.45 -4.11
CA GLU A 113 -14.03 -0.24 -5.22
C GLU A 113 -13.17 -0.23 -6.49
N ILE A 114 -13.33 -1.23 -7.36
CA ILE A 114 -12.72 -1.23 -8.70
C ILE A 114 -13.63 -0.42 -9.63
N VAL A 115 -13.07 0.57 -10.32
CA VAL A 115 -13.83 1.41 -11.26
C VAL A 115 -13.43 1.23 -12.72
N ASP A 116 -12.25 0.70 -13.00
CA ASP A 116 -11.74 0.49 -14.36
C ASP A 116 -10.59 -0.53 -14.37
N ILE A 117 -10.27 -1.09 -15.54
CA ILE A 117 -9.21 -2.10 -15.73
C ILE A 117 -8.42 -1.79 -17.00
N TYR A 118 -7.09 -1.79 -16.90
CA TYR A 118 -6.17 -1.66 -18.03
C TYR A 118 -5.47 -3.00 -18.24
N HIS A 119 -5.43 -3.50 -19.48
CA HIS A 119 -4.92 -4.84 -19.76
C HIS A 119 -3.39 -4.96 -19.76
N ASP A 120 -2.66 -3.89 -20.07
CA ASP A 120 -1.20 -3.92 -20.14
C ASP A 120 -0.62 -2.58 -19.67
N VAL A 121 0.19 -2.62 -18.62
CA VAL A 121 0.84 -1.47 -18.01
C VAL A 121 2.24 -1.89 -17.57
N THR A 122 3.24 -1.08 -17.90
CA THR A 122 4.59 -1.22 -17.35
C THR A 122 4.65 -0.58 -15.97
N TRP A 123 5.10 -1.36 -14.99
CA TRP A 123 5.22 -0.97 -13.60
C TRP A 123 6.67 -0.87 -13.19
N TYR A 124 6.96 0.12 -12.35
CA TYR A 124 8.17 0.22 -11.56
C TYR A 124 7.78 0.17 -10.08
N ALA A 125 8.33 -0.77 -9.34
CA ALA A 125 8.01 -0.98 -7.92
C ALA A 125 9.29 -1.29 -7.11
N PRO A 126 9.33 -0.90 -5.83
CA PRO A 126 10.39 -1.36 -4.96
C PRO A 126 10.30 -2.88 -4.77
N ARG A 127 11.44 -3.53 -4.53
CA ARG A 127 11.45 -4.93 -4.13
C ARG A 127 10.98 -5.06 -2.68
N LEU A 128 9.92 -5.83 -2.46
CA LEU A 128 9.35 -6.12 -1.14
C LEU A 128 9.60 -7.58 -0.77
N ARG A 129 9.69 -7.87 0.52
CA ARG A 129 9.71 -9.24 1.04
C ARG A 129 8.30 -9.69 1.42
N ASN A 130 8.15 -10.99 1.64
CA ASN A 130 6.92 -11.55 2.18
C ASN A 130 6.46 -10.81 3.45
N GLY A 131 5.19 -10.38 3.48
CA GLY A 131 4.60 -9.68 4.63
C GLY A 131 5.01 -8.20 4.76
N GLN A 132 5.77 -7.64 3.82
CA GLN A 132 6.06 -6.21 3.77
C GLN A 132 5.03 -5.48 2.91
N PHE A 133 4.23 -4.65 3.56
CA PHE A 133 3.23 -3.81 2.92
C PHE A 133 3.83 -2.48 2.51
N LEU A 134 3.69 -2.12 1.24
CA LEU A 134 4.05 -0.82 0.74
C LEU A 134 3.05 0.24 1.23
N CYS A 135 3.55 1.29 1.86
CA CYS A 135 2.77 2.47 2.19
C CYS A 135 2.61 3.35 0.94
N VAL A 136 1.39 3.42 0.42
CA VAL A 136 1.06 4.10 -0.85
C VAL A 136 0.22 5.35 -0.58
N PRO A 137 0.78 6.56 -0.83
CA PRO A 137 0.03 7.81 -0.80
C PRO A 137 -1.06 7.87 -1.88
N ILE A 138 -2.27 8.27 -1.48
CA ILE A 138 -3.41 8.44 -2.39
C ILE A 138 -3.70 9.91 -2.74
N ASP A 139 -3.14 10.85 -1.98
CA ASP A 139 -3.22 12.29 -2.25
C ASP A 139 -1.89 12.84 -2.79
N ASP A 140 -1.98 13.97 -3.49
CA ASP A 140 -0.81 14.67 -4.05
C ASP A 140 -0.33 15.83 -3.15
N SER A 141 -0.94 16.01 -1.97
CA SER A 141 -0.62 17.08 -1.02
C SER A 141 0.46 16.67 -0.02
N GLU A 142 0.97 17.64 0.76
CA GLU A 142 1.77 17.32 1.95
C GLU A 142 0.94 16.51 2.95
N LYS A 143 1.61 15.63 3.71
CA LYS A 143 0.98 14.72 4.67
C LYS A 143 -0.16 13.91 4.03
N PRO A 144 0.12 13.20 2.92
CA PRO A 144 -0.93 12.55 2.15
C PRO A 144 -1.59 11.44 2.97
N ARG A 145 -2.85 11.13 2.68
CA ARG A 145 -3.45 9.88 3.18
C ARG A 145 -2.75 8.70 2.53
N CYS A 146 -2.56 7.64 3.29
CA CYS A 146 -1.82 6.47 2.86
C CYS A 146 -2.61 5.19 3.14
N VAL A 147 -2.52 4.25 2.21
CA VAL A 147 -3.07 2.89 2.33
C VAL A 147 -1.97 1.87 2.03
N TYR A 148 -2.22 0.61 2.32
CA TYR A 148 -1.18 -0.42 2.35
C TYR A 148 -1.47 -1.54 1.38
N PHE A 149 -0.51 -1.83 0.50
CA PHE A 149 -0.60 -2.92 -0.47
C PHE A 149 0.57 -3.89 -0.33
N VAL A 150 0.34 -5.16 -0.63
CA VAL A 150 1.37 -6.20 -0.56
C VAL A 150 1.35 -7.05 -1.83
N LYS A 151 2.54 -7.37 -2.35
CA LYS A 151 2.72 -8.24 -3.51
C LYS A 151 2.71 -9.71 -3.10
N GLU A 152 3.51 -10.07 -2.11
CA GLU A 152 3.67 -11.43 -1.63
C GLU A 152 3.34 -11.52 -0.14
N ILE A 153 2.39 -12.39 0.20
CA ILE A 153 2.04 -12.65 1.59
C ILE A 153 1.72 -14.12 1.80
N SER A 154 2.18 -14.65 2.92
CA SER A 154 1.90 -16.02 3.33
C SER A 154 0.77 -16.01 4.34
N ARG A 155 0.11 -17.15 4.50
CA ARG A 155 -1.07 -17.30 5.35
C ARG A 155 -0.84 -16.88 6.81
N ASN A 156 0.37 -17.05 7.33
CA ASN A 156 0.71 -16.64 8.69
C ASN A 156 0.84 -15.12 8.85
N CYS A 157 1.03 -14.37 7.77
CA CYS A 157 1.23 -12.92 7.77
C CYS A 157 0.03 -12.14 7.21
N GLU A 158 -1.04 -12.83 6.76
CA GLU A 158 -2.21 -12.23 6.10
C GLU A 158 -3.14 -11.47 7.06
N ILE A 159 -2.98 -11.71 8.37
CA ILE A 159 -3.66 -10.98 9.44
C ILE A 159 -2.63 -10.09 10.16
N VAL A 160 -2.98 -8.82 10.36
CA VAL A 160 -2.15 -7.84 11.07
C VAL A 160 -2.89 -7.41 12.34
N ASP A 161 -2.27 -7.65 13.50
CA ASP A 161 -2.81 -7.28 14.81
C ASP A 161 -3.01 -5.77 14.89
N TYR A 162 -4.26 -5.34 15.02
CA TYR A 162 -4.62 -3.93 14.99
C TYR A 162 -3.94 -3.12 16.12
N ASN A 163 -3.67 -3.74 17.28
CA ASN A 163 -3.07 -3.06 18.43
C ASN A 163 -1.55 -2.86 18.28
N GLN A 164 -0.92 -3.51 17.31
CA GLN A 164 0.51 -3.30 17.02
C GLN A 164 0.72 -2.23 15.95
N VAL A 165 -0.32 -1.89 15.19
CA VAL A 165 -0.27 -0.88 14.12
C VAL A 165 -0.76 0.51 14.55
N PHE A 166 -1.45 0.62 15.70
CA PHE A 166 -1.93 1.86 16.28
C PHE A 166 -2.02 1.81 17.82
#